data_AF-A0A1X7NTJ4-F1
#
_entry.id   AF-A0A1X7NTJ4-F1
#
_cell.length_a   1.000
_cell.length_b   1.000
_cell.length_c   1.000
_cell.angle_alpha   90.00
_cell.angle_beta   90.00
_cell.angle_gamma   90.00
#
_symmetry.space_group_name_H-M   'P 1'
#
loop_
_entity.id
_entity.type
_entity.pdbx_description
1 polymer ?
#
loop_
_entity_poly.entity_id
_entity_poly.type
_entity_poly.pdbx_seq_one_letter_code
_entity_poly.pdbx_strand_id
1 'polypeptide(L)'
;MTYIDAIVLKDLGRIVTSDANVLAGRPVFRGTRVPIEILFDNLADGMSLDEILDEYPTISRSDAVALIQLIPAAIRSSSPHD
;
A
#
# COMPACT_ATOMS: atom_id res chain seq x y z
N MET A 1 1.32 20.41 10.02
CA MET A 1 2.23 19.24 9.88
C MET A 1 2.16 18.43 11.17
N THR A 2 1.26 17.46 11.24
CA THR A 2 1.02 16.68 12.47
C THR A 2 1.99 15.50 12.51
N TYR A 3 2.41 15.08 13.70
CA TYR A 3 3.37 13.98 13.87
C TYR A 3 2.90 12.65 13.27
N ILE A 4 1.58 12.50 13.11
CA ILE A 4 0.92 11.33 12.53
C ILE A 4 1.25 11.17 11.03
N ASP A 5 1.26 12.26 10.25
CA ASP A 5 1.54 12.18 8.81
C ASP A 5 2.98 11.71 8.55
N ALA A 6 3.94 12.16 9.37
CA ALA A 6 5.34 11.75 9.25
C ALA A 6 5.56 10.27 9.60
N ILE A 7 4.83 9.73 10.58
CA ILE A 7 4.86 8.29 10.91
C ILE A 7 4.26 7.47 9.77
N VAL A 8 3.08 7.87 9.28
CA VAL A 8 2.38 7.21 8.17
C VAL A 8 3.24 7.18 6.90
N LEU A 9 3.87 8.30 6.54
CA LEU A 9 4.77 8.37 5.38
C LEU A 9 6.03 7.50 5.55
N LYS A 10 6.58 7.45 6.77
CA LYS A 10 7.75 6.62 7.08
C LYS A 10 7.42 5.13 6.96
N ASP A 11 6.27 4.71 7.46
CA ASP A 11 5.83 3.31 7.38
C ASP A 11 5.40 2.93 5.96
N LEU A 12 4.79 3.84 5.20
CA LEU A 12 4.51 3.64 3.79
C LEU A 12 5.79 3.39 2.99
N GLY A 13 6.86 4.14 3.25
CA GLY A 13 8.16 3.95 2.59
C GLY A 13 8.81 2.59 2.89
N ARG A 14 8.42 1.88 3.96
CA ARG A 14 8.90 0.52 4.24
C ARG A 14 8.19 -0.53 3.39
N ILE A 15 6.95 -0.28 3.02
CA ILE A 15 6.08 -1.22 2.31
C ILE A 15 6.09 -0.95 0.80
N VAL A 16 6.10 0.31 0.41
CA VAL A 16 5.94 0.76 -0.98
C VAL A 16 7.24 1.40 -1.45
N THR A 17 7.62 1.08 -2.69
CA THR A 17 8.71 1.74 -3.39
C THR A 17 8.26 2.18 -4.77
N SER A 18 8.83 3.28 -5.25
CA SER A 18 8.66 3.78 -6.61
C SER A 18 10.06 4.11 -7.13
N ASP A 19 10.44 3.51 -8.25
CA ASP A 19 11.71 3.72 -8.94
C ASP A 19 11.40 3.80 -10.43
N ALA A 20 11.89 4.83 -11.12
CA ALA A 20 11.66 5.01 -12.56
C ALA A 20 12.12 3.80 -13.40
N ASN A 21 13.11 3.04 -12.90
CA ASN A 21 13.63 1.83 -13.54
C ASN A 21 12.77 0.57 -13.24
N VAL A 22 11.85 0.66 -12.27
CA VAL A 22 10.93 -0.42 -11.89
C VAL A 22 9.53 -0.03 -12.33
N LEU A 23 9.00 -0.76 -13.33
CA LEU A 23 7.62 -0.57 -13.82
C LEU A 23 7.29 0.90 -14.14
N ALA A 24 8.25 1.65 -14.69
CA ALA A 24 8.13 3.07 -15.03
C ALA A 24 7.74 3.99 -13.85
N GLY A 25 8.18 3.66 -12.63
CA GLY A 25 7.90 4.46 -11.44
C GLY A 25 6.54 4.22 -10.82
N ARG A 26 5.75 3.25 -11.32
CA ARG A 26 4.51 2.85 -10.66
C ARG A 26 4.82 2.33 -9.24
N PRO A 27 4.05 2.72 -8.21
CA PRO A 27 4.25 2.23 -6.85
C PRO A 27 4.03 0.71 -6.77
N VAL A 28 5.04 0.01 -6.27
CA VAL A 28 5.04 -1.45 -6.11
C VAL A 28 5.30 -1.82 -4.65
N PHE A 29 4.90 -3.03 -4.26
CA PHE A 29 5.37 -3.62 -3.00
C PHE A 29 6.90 -3.73 -3.03
N ARG A 30 7.55 -3.24 -1.97
CA ARG A 30 9.00 -3.24 -1.84
C ARG A 30 9.56 -4.64 -2.03
N GLY A 31 10.58 -4.76 -2.88
CA GLY A 31 11.21 -6.05 -3.20
C GLY A 31 10.44 -6.89 -4.23
N THR A 32 9.34 -6.37 -4.77
CA THR A 32 8.55 -7.03 -5.81
C THR A 32 8.45 -6.16 -7.06
N ARG A 33 7.84 -6.70 -8.12
CA ARG A 33 7.36 -5.91 -9.27
C ARG A 33 5.84 -5.83 -9.31
N VAL A 34 5.16 -6.18 -8.21
CA VAL A 34 3.71 -6.21 -8.11
C VAL A 34 3.21 -4.81 -7.73
N PRO A 35 2.42 -4.14 -8.58
CA PRO A 35 1.80 -2.86 -8.27
C PRO A 35 0.94 -2.94 -7.01
N ILE A 36 0.94 -1.88 -6.21
CA ILE A 36 0.07 -1.83 -5.02
C ILE A 36 -1.42 -1.73 -5.38
N GLU A 37 -1.74 -1.20 -6.57
CA GLU A 37 -3.10 -1.12 -7.11
C GLU A 37 -3.74 -2.51 -7.25
N ILE A 38 -2.97 -3.56 -7.58
CA ILE A 38 -3.49 -4.93 -7.73
C ILE A 38 -4.18 -5.41 -6.45
N LEU A 39 -3.62 -5.06 -5.28
CA LEU A 39 -4.24 -5.40 -4.00
C LEU A 39 -5.62 -4.76 -3.88
N PHE A 40 -5.75 -3.48 -4.23
CA PHE A 40 -7.01 -2.74 -4.07
C PHE A 40 -8.03 -3.08 -5.14
N ASP A 41 -7.60 -3.27 -6.39
CA ASP A 41 -8.46 -3.68 -7.50
C ASP A 41 -9.06 -5.06 -7.21
N ASN A 42 -8.24 -6.03 -6.77
CA ASN A 42 -8.75 -7.36 -6.44
C ASN A 42 -9.67 -7.38 -5.21
N LEU A 43 -9.37 -6.57 -4.18
CA LEU A 43 -10.28 -6.39 -3.04
C LEU A 43 -11.61 -5.76 -3.49
N ALA A 44 -11.58 -4.80 -4.43
CA ALA A 44 -12.78 -4.18 -4.99
C ALA A 44 -13.60 -5.16 -5.84
N ASP A 45 -12.94 -6.10 -6.52
CA ASP A 45 -13.55 -7.20 -7.25
C ASP A 45 -14.09 -8.32 -6.34
N GLY A 46 -13.90 -8.19 -5.02
CA GLY A 46 -14.47 -9.07 -4.01
C GLY A 46 -13.59 -10.26 -3.63
N MET A 47 -12.34 -10.32 -4.08
CA MET A 47 -11.40 -11.34 -3.62
C MET A 47 -11.05 -11.14 -2.15
N SER A 48 -10.88 -12.25 -1.44
CA SER A 48 -10.31 -12.27 -0.10
C SER A 48 -8.80 -12.01 -0.14
N LEU A 49 -8.26 -11.54 0.98
CA LEU A 49 -6.81 -11.35 1.09
C LEU A 49 -6.03 -12.65 0.90
N ASP A 50 -6.57 -13.79 1.32
CA ASP A 50 -5.93 -15.10 1.10
C ASP A 50 -5.83 -15.44 -0.39
N GLU A 51 -6.91 -15.28 -1.16
CA GLU A 51 -6.91 -15.53 -2.61
C GLU A 51 -5.90 -14.62 -3.34
N ILE A 52 -5.82 -13.35 -2.94
CA ILE A 52 -4.86 -12.40 -3.52
C ILE A 52 -3.42 -12.83 -3.22
N LEU A 53 -3.14 -13.29 -2.00
CA LEU A 53 -1.79 -13.73 -1.62
C LEU A 53 -1.40 -15.06 -2.28
N ASP A 54 -2.38 -15.91 -2.59
CA ASP A 54 -2.15 -17.13 -3.36
C ASP A 54 -1.79 -16.81 -4.82
N GLU A 55 -2.43 -15.79 -5.42
CA GLU A 55 -2.11 -15.34 -6.79
C GLU A 55 -0.80 -14.54 -6.86
N TYR A 56 -0.51 -13.76 -5.82
CA TYR A 56 0.69 -12.91 -5.72
C TYR A 56 1.54 -13.29 -4.49
N PRO A 57 2.16 -14.48 -4.47
CA PRO A 57 2.87 -15.00 -3.29
C PRO A 57 4.12 -14.19 -2.90
N THR A 58 4.55 -13.26 -3.75
CA THR A 58 5.63 -12.31 -3.42
C THR A 58 5.17 -11.17 -2.53
N ILE A 59 3.86 -10.93 -2.42
CA ILE A 59 3.33 -9.95 -1.48
C ILE A 59 3.39 -10.53 -0.07
N SER A 60 4.05 -9.83 0.85
CA SER A 60 3.99 -10.21 2.26
C SER A 60 2.61 -9.91 2.82
N ARG A 61 2.01 -10.88 3.52
CA ARG A 61 0.76 -10.69 4.27
C ARG A 61 0.85 -9.51 5.25
N SER A 62 1.98 -9.35 5.94
CA SER A 62 2.16 -8.23 6.87
C SER A 62 2.07 -6.88 6.17
N ASP A 63 2.64 -6.81 4.97
CA ASP A 63 2.76 -5.58 4.20
C ASP A 63 1.42 -5.22 3.56
N ALA A 64 0.68 -6.21 3.04
CA ALA A 64 -0.67 -6.01 2.54
C ALA A 64 -1.61 -5.50 3.64
N VAL A 65 -1.60 -6.13 4.82
CA VAL A 65 -2.43 -5.71 5.96
C VAL A 65 -2.05 -4.30 6.43
N ALA A 66 -0.75 -4.03 6.58
CA ALA A 66 -0.28 -2.71 7.01
C ALA A 66 -0.68 -1.62 5.99
N LEU A 67 -0.56 -1.89 4.70
CA LEU A 67 -0.95 -0.96 3.65
C LEU A 67 -2.46 -0.65 3.67
N ILE A 68 -3.30 -1.66 3.87
CA ILE A 68 -4.76 -1.48 4.03
C ILE A 68 -5.08 -0.59 5.24
N GLN A 69 -4.37 -0.77 6.36
CA GLN A 69 -4.58 0.02 7.58
C GLN A 69 -4.08 1.47 7.48
N LEU A 70 -3.09 1.73 6.62
CA LEU A 70 -2.54 3.08 6.41
C LEU A 70 -3.52 4.02 5.69
N ILE A 71 -4.38 3.52 4.80
CA ILE A 71 -5.31 4.35 4.01
C ILE A 71 -6.32 5.12 4.88
N PRO A 72 -7.06 4.48 5.80
CA PRO A 72 -7.97 5.21 6.69
C PRO A 72 -7.26 6.24 7.57
N ALA A 73 -6.02 5.97 8.00
CA ALA A 73 -5.24 6.91 8.80
C ALA A 73 -4.88 8.17 8.01
N ALA A 74 -4.50 8.03 6.74
CA ALA A 74 -4.22 9.15 5.85
C ALA A 74 -5.47 10.02 5.55
N ILE A 75 -6.65 9.40 5.40
CA ILE A 75 -7.91 10.14 5.17
C ILE A 75 -8.36 10.90 6.42
N ARG A 76 -8.17 10.32 7.62
CA ARG A 76 -8.57 10.95 8.89
C ARG A 76 -7.67 12.14 9.24
N SER A 77 -6.39 12.12 8.84
CA SER A 77 -5.50 13.26 9.06
C SER A 77 -5.74 14.41 8.08
N SER A 78 -6.32 14.14 6.91
CA SER A 78 -6.77 15.15 5.94
C SER A 78 -8.19 15.67 6.23
N SER A 79 -8.49 16.06 7.47
CA SER A 79 -9.77 16.74 7.76
C SER A 79 -9.85 18.09 7.01
N PRO A 80 -10.97 18.47 6.36
CA PRO A 80 -11.10 19.68 5.53
C PRO A 80 -11.14 21.03 6.28
N HIS A 81 -10.49 21.16 7.43
CA HIS A 81 -10.48 22.41 8.21
C HIS A 81 -9.16 23.17 8.06
N ASP A 82 -8.88 23.60 6.83
CA ASP A 82 -8.19 24.85 6.51
C ASP A 82 -9.04 25.65 5.50
#